data_AF-A0A3N4YHY9-F1
#
_entry.id   AF-A0A3N4YHY9-F1
#
_cell.length_a   1.000
_cell.length_b   1.000
_cell.length_c   1.000
_cell.angle_alpha   90.00
_cell.angle_beta   90.00
_cell.angle_gamma   90.00
#
_symmetry.space_group_name_H-M   'P 1'
#
loop_
_entity.id
_entity.type
_entity.pdbx_description
1 polymer ?
#
loop_
_entity_poly.entity_id
_entity_poly.type
_entity_poly.pdbx_seq_one_letter_code
_entity_poly.pdbx_strand_id
1 'polypeptide(L)'
;MSSWFSRFLKCAEIDDEDSGLGPKHPSFAAHFRDPIYDDPADDLAPFGNDEGWDLLADWAERADELHSDSTLTQLAPEWFRGRPLLPADLNEHDVDVNDIVIAAGFTLLRLTGQIGEPDRALVLRALDIRDRTHGHEPQTQQMRADLLAFGRTR
;
A
#
# COMPACT_ATOMS: atom_id res chain seq x y z
N MET A 1 32.50 -1.47 3.55
CA MET A 1 31.90 -2.33 2.51
C MET A 1 31.51 -3.63 3.18
N SER A 2 30.33 -4.16 2.89
CA SER A 2 29.66 -5.30 3.55
C SER A 2 28.69 -4.92 4.69
N SER A 3 27.58 -4.27 4.32
CA SER A 3 26.33 -4.32 5.11
C SER A 3 25.10 -4.60 4.22
N TRP A 4 25.30 -4.88 2.92
CA TRP A 4 24.20 -4.99 1.94
C TRP A 4 23.95 -6.44 1.50
N PHE A 5 24.89 -7.36 1.74
CA PHE A 5 24.76 -8.75 1.29
C PHE A 5 23.92 -9.65 2.22
N SER A 6 23.53 -9.17 3.40
CA SER A 6 22.81 -9.99 4.38
C SER A 6 21.28 -9.87 4.31
N ARG A 7 20.74 -8.90 3.55
CA ARG A 7 19.29 -8.69 3.39
C ARG A 7 18.66 -9.57 2.31
N PHE A 8 19.46 -10.05 1.34
CA PHE A 8 18.98 -10.84 0.20
C PHE A 8 18.66 -12.32 0.50
N LEU A 9 19.01 -12.83 1.70
CA LEU A 9 18.84 -14.25 2.04
C LEU A 9 17.67 -14.54 2.99
N LYS A 10 16.88 -13.54 3.39
CA LYS A 10 15.79 -13.68 4.37
C LYS A 10 14.40 -13.81 3.73
N CYS A 11 14.28 -13.87 2.40
CA CYS A 11 12.99 -13.84 1.71
C CYS A 11 12.21 -15.18 1.67
N ALA A 12 12.69 -16.26 2.30
CA ALA A 12 12.11 -17.60 2.08
C ALA A 12 11.20 -18.15 3.19
N GLU A 13 11.10 -17.51 4.36
CA GLU A 13 10.18 -17.92 5.44
C GLU A 13 10.24 -16.85 6.54
N ILE A 14 9.55 -15.73 6.32
CA ILE A 14 9.28 -14.78 7.40
C ILE A 14 7.87 -15.11 7.88
N ASP A 15 7.79 -15.87 8.98
CA ASP A 15 6.56 -15.90 9.78
C ASP A 15 6.18 -14.45 10.10
N ASP A 16 4.87 -14.12 10.12
CA ASP A 16 4.35 -12.76 10.32
C ASP A 16 5.01 -12.03 11.53
N GLU A 17 5.54 -12.76 12.51
CA GLU A 17 6.25 -12.27 13.69
C GLU A 17 7.68 -11.72 13.44
N ASP A 18 8.41 -12.12 12.38
CA ASP A 18 9.83 -11.76 12.16
C ASP A 18 10.02 -10.62 11.11
N SER A 19 8.92 -10.09 10.56
CA SER A 19 8.96 -8.93 9.65
C SER A 19 9.14 -7.59 10.37
N GLY A 20 8.87 -7.55 11.68
CA GLY A 20 8.77 -6.29 12.44
C GLY A 20 7.48 -5.49 12.17
N LEU A 21 6.63 -5.91 11.21
CA LEU A 21 5.42 -5.18 10.80
C LEU A 21 4.19 -5.46 11.68
N GLY A 22 4.28 -6.46 12.56
CA GLY A 22 3.14 -6.96 13.32
C GLY A 22 2.06 -7.60 12.45
N PRO A 23 1.01 -8.16 13.09
CA PRO A 23 -0.04 -8.86 12.37
C PRO A 23 -0.86 -7.91 11.48
N LYS A 24 -1.37 -8.42 10.36
CA LYS A 24 -2.37 -7.70 9.54
C LYS A 24 -3.66 -7.54 10.32
N HIS A 25 -4.37 -6.44 10.10
CA HIS A 25 -5.71 -6.26 10.64
C HIS A 25 -6.64 -7.40 10.14
N PRO A 26 -7.53 -7.96 10.99
CA PRO A 26 -8.36 -9.12 10.61
C PRO A 26 -9.20 -8.91 9.36
N SER A 27 -9.79 -7.72 9.17
CA SER A 27 -10.55 -7.39 7.95
C SER A 27 -9.68 -7.41 6.69
N PHE A 28 -8.41 -7.00 6.82
CA PHE A 28 -7.47 -7.04 5.70
C PHE A 28 -7.12 -8.49 5.35
N ALA A 29 -6.65 -9.25 6.34
CA ALA A 29 -6.26 -10.65 6.17
C ALA A 29 -7.40 -11.54 5.63
N ALA A 30 -8.65 -11.25 6.01
CA ALA A 30 -9.81 -11.98 5.53
C ALA A 30 -10.15 -11.70 4.06
N HIS A 31 -9.82 -10.50 3.54
CA HIS A 31 -10.25 -10.04 2.22
C HIS A 31 -9.12 -10.07 1.19
N PHE A 32 -7.96 -9.50 1.53
CA PHE A 32 -6.79 -9.38 0.65
C PHE A 32 -5.89 -10.61 0.82
N ARG A 33 -6.25 -11.70 0.14
CA ARG A 33 -5.66 -13.03 0.32
C ARG A 33 -4.69 -13.45 -0.78
N ASP A 34 -4.58 -12.65 -1.83
CA ASP A 34 -3.66 -12.93 -2.92
C ASP A 34 -2.20 -12.78 -2.45
N PRO A 35 -1.26 -13.66 -2.85
CA PRO A 35 0.15 -13.56 -2.44
C PRO A 35 0.82 -12.23 -2.75
N ILE A 36 0.34 -11.44 -3.73
CA ILE A 36 0.92 -10.12 -4.03
C ILE A 36 0.94 -9.17 -2.82
N TYR A 37 0.06 -9.36 -1.83
CA TYR A 37 0.03 -8.50 -0.64
C TYR A 37 1.17 -8.79 0.34
N ASP A 38 1.91 -9.87 0.11
CA ASP A 38 3.00 -10.38 0.94
C ASP A 38 4.30 -10.58 0.14
N ASP A 39 4.35 -10.12 -1.11
CA ASP A 39 5.52 -10.28 -1.97
C ASP A 39 6.38 -9.01 -1.96
N PRO A 40 7.46 -8.95 -1.16
CA PRO A 40 8.37 -7.80 -1.13
C PRO A 40 9.32 -7.76 -2.34
N ALA A 41 9.27 -8.74 -3.25
CA ALA A 41 10.14 -8.81 -4.42
C ALA A 41 9.43 -8.44 -5.73
N ASP A 42 8.12 -8.21 -5.69
CA ASP A 42 7.33 -7.76 -6.82
C ASP A 42 7.16 -6.24 -6.76
N ASP A 43 7.90 -5.48 -7.57
CA ASP A 43 7.85 -4.02 -7.61
C ASP A 43 6.43 -3.44 -7.83
N LEU A 44 5.50 -4.24 -8.36
CA LEU A 44 4.11 -3.83 -8.57
C LEU A 44 3.17 -4.23 -7.41
N ALA A 45 3.63 -5.03 -6.45
CA ALA A 45 2.93 -5.25 -5.19
C ALA A 45 2.82 -3.93 -4.40
N PRO A 46 1.80 -3.78 -3.54
CA PRO A 46 1.59 -2.52 -2.81
C PRO A 46 2.74 -2.16 -1.85
N PHE A 47 3.58 -3.13 -1.47
CA PHE A 47 4.71 -2.95 -0.57
C PHE A 47 6.01 -3.53 -1.14
N GLY A 48 6.06 -3.78 -2.45
CA GLY A 48 7.21 -4.45 -3.07
C GLY A 48 8.34 -3.51 -3.50
N ASN A 49 8.05 -2.22 -3.67
CA ASN A 49 9.09 -1.20 -3.86
C ASN A 49 9.56 -0.59 -2.54
N ASP A 50 10.74 0.04 -2.55
CA ASP A 50 11.38 0.60 -1.36
C ASP A 50 10.48 1.66 -0.69
N GLU A 51 9.86 2.57 -1.47
CA GLU A 51 9.00 3.63 -0.93
C GLU A 51 7.76 3.07 -0.22
N GLY A 52 7.12 2.05 -0.78
CA GLY A 52 5.94 1.42 -0.21
C GLY A 52 6.26 0.54 0.99
N TRP A 53 7.39 -0.16 0.96
CA TRP A 53 7.88 -0.94 2.09
C TRP A 53 8.25 -0.04 3.27
N ASP A 54 9.02 1.03 3.04
CA ASP A 54 9.44 1.97 4.07
C ASP A 54 8.22 2.66 4.70
N LEU A 55 7.23 3.07 3.89
CA LEU A 55 5.99 3.63 4.40
C LEU A 55 5.24 2.65 5.33
N LEU A 56 5.11 1.38 4.92
CA LEU A 56 4.45 0.38 5.74
C LEU A 56 5.23 0.13 7.04
N ALA A 57 6.56 0.01 6.97
CA ALA A 57 7.41 -0.22 8.12
C ALA A 57 7.30 0.92 9.14
N ASP A 58 7.42 2.16 8.68
CA ASP A 58 7.33 3.36 9.52
C ASP A 58 5.98 3.45 10.24
N TRP A 59 4.87 3.15 9.54
CA TRP A 59 3.54 3.19 10.14
C TRP A 59 3.22 1.98 11.00
N ALA A 60 3.80 0.81 10.73
CA ALA A 60 3.61 -0.37 11.56
C ALA A 60 4.16 -0.15 12.98
N GLU A 61 5.28 0.56 13.13
CA GLU A 61 5.86 0.90 14.44
C GLU A 61 4.96 1.85 15.27
N ARG A 62 4.04 2.57 14.61
CA ARG A 62 3.18 3.60 15.19
C ARG A 62 1.71 3.38 14.85
N ALA A 63 1.32 2.13 14.66
CA ALA A 63 -0.01 1.76 14.21
C ALA A 63 -1.12 2.20 15.19
N ASP A 64 -0.79 2.43 16.46
CA ASP A 64 -1.69 2.95 17.49
C ASP A 64 -2.10 4.43 17.28
N GLU A 65 -1.35 5.16 16.44
CA GLU A 65 -1.69 6.52 16.02
C GLU A 65 -2.69 6.56 14.86
N LEU A 66 -2.98 5.40 14.25
CA LEU A 66 -3.96 5.28 13.18
C LEU A 66 -5.35 4.97 13.73
N HIS A 67 -6.35 5.58 13.10
CA HIS A 67 -7.75 5.52 13.48
C HIS A 67 -8.62 5.25 12.25
N SER A 68 -9.91 4.96 12.48
CA SER A 68 -10.87 4.69 11.41
C SER A 68 -11.08 5.87 10.45
N ASP A 69 -10.75 7.08 10.86
CA ASP A 69 -10.83 8.31 10.08
C ASP A 69 -9.45 8.76 9.56
N SER A 70 -8.41 7.95 9.74
CA SER A 70 -7.10 8.24 9.18
C SER A 70 -7.14 8.31 7.65
N THR A 71 -6.35 9.23 7.11
CA THR A 71 -6.34 9.56 5.68
C THR A 71 -4.98 9.33 5.04
N LEU A 72 -4.95 9.20 3.72
CA LEU A 72 -3.69 9.10 2.97
C LEU A 72 -2.76 10.28 3.27
N THR A 73 -3.33 11.49 3.42
CA THR A 73 -2.54 12.70 3.70
C THR A 73 -1.80 12.64 5.04
N GLN A 74 -2.35 11.93 6.03
CA GLN A 74 -1.64 11.69 7.28
C GLN A 74 -0.50 10.71 7.12
N LEU A 75 -0.62 9.72 6.23
CA LEU A 75 0.39 8.67 6.06
C LEU A 75 1.65 9.16 5.36
N ALA A 76 1.51 9.96 4.31
CA ALA A 76 2.65 10.39 3.48
C ALA A 76 2.67 11.93 3.31
N PRO A 77 2.75 12.71 4.40
CA PRO A 77 2.61 14.17 4.34
C PRO A 77 3.72 14.84 3.50
N GLU A 78 4.92 14.27 3.46
CA GLU A 78 6.04 14.72 2.63
C GLU A 78 5.75 14.57 1.13
N TRP A 79 5.14 13.46 0.72
CA TRP A 79 4.72 13.22 -0.66
C TRP A 79 3.60 14.17 -1.08
N PHE A 80 2.73 14.53 -0.14
CA PHE A 80 1.59 15.41 -0.40
C PHE A 80 1.84 16.87 -0.06
N ARG A 81 3.09 17.26 0.25
CA ARG A 81 3.49 18.63 0.58
C ARG A 81 2.62 19.26 1.68
N GLY A 82 2.19 18.46 2.64
CA GLY A 82 1.35 18.87 3.77
C GLY A 82 -0.04 19.37 3.39
N ARG A 83 -0.53 19.08 2.18
CA ARG A 83 -1.89 19.42 1.74
C ARG A 83 -2.68 18.16 1.36
N PRO A 84 -4.02 18.22 1.37
CA PRO A 84 -4.84 17.13 0.85
C PRO A 84 -4.47 16.79 -0.59
N LEU A 85 -4.32 15.49 -0.86
CA LEU A 85 -4.17 14.96 -2.20
C LEU A 85 -5.48 15.13 -2.97
N LEU A 86 -5.40 15.72 -4.16
CA LEU A 86 -6.55 15.87 -5.05
C LEU A 86 -6.41 14.92 -6.23
N PRO A 87 -7.52 14.49 -6.85
CA PRO A 87 -7.45 13.63 -8.02
C PRO A 87 -6.63 14.24 -9.17
N ALA A 88 -6.59 15.57 -9.29
CA ALA A 88 -5.81 16.29 -10.31
C ALA A 88 -4.29 16.20 -10.11
N ASP A 89 -3.83 15.80 -8.92
CA ASP A 89 -2.41 15.60 -8.64
C ASP A 89 -1.89 14.28 -9.24
N LEU A 90 -2.79 13.29 -9.44
CA LEU A 90 -2.46 12.00 -10.01
C LEU A 90 -2.42 12.06 -11.55
N ASN A 91 -1.28 11.68 -12.13
CA ASN A 91 -1.05 11.72 -13.57
C ASN A 91 0.02 10.69 -14.01
N GLU A 92 0.07 10.39 -15.31
CA GLU A 92 0.95 9.36 -15.89
C GLU A 92 2.44 9.72 -15.88
N HIS A 93 2.80 10.99 -15.66
CA HIS A 93 4.19 11.45 -15.63
C HIS A 93 4.82 11.43 -14.24
N ASP A 94 4.00 11.23 -13.19
CA ASP A 94 4.44 11.19 -11.80
C ASP A 94 4.13 9.81 -11.20
N VAL A 95 4.89 8.81 -11.67
CA VAL A 95 4.68 7.40 -11.31
C VAL A 95 4.88 7.17 -9.82
N ASP A 96 5.89 7.82 -9.23
CA ASP A 96 6.22 7.71 -7.80
C ASP A 96 5.05 8.18 -6.92
N VAL A 97 4.39 9.28 -7.29
CA VAL A 97 3.19 9.75 -6.57
C VAL A 97 2.01 8.79 -6.73
N ASN A 98 1.88 8.08 -7.85
CA ASN A 98 0.83 7.08 -7.98
C ASN A 98 1.14 5.85 -7.11
N ASP A 99 2.38 5.38 -7.11
CA ASP A 99 2.78 4.20 -6.34
C ASP A 99 2.71 4.46 -4.82
N ILE A 100 3.13 5.64 -4.35
CA ILE A 100 3.00 5.98 -2.93
C ILE A 100 1.52 6.05 -2.49
N VAL A 101 0.62 6.50 -3.37
CA VAL A 101 -0.82 6.55 -3.08
C VAL A 101 -1.40 5.16 -2.96
N ILE A 102 -0.95 4.23 -3.80
CA ILE A 102 -1.34 2.83 -3.75
C ILE A 102 -0.81 2.22 -2.45
N ALA A 103 0.49 2.36 -2.16
CA ALA A 103 1.11 1.87 -0.94
C ALA A 103 0.45 2.43 0.33
N ALA A 104 0.17 3.74 0.38
CA ALA A 104 -0.50 4.38 1.51
C ALA A 104 -1.92 3.84 1.72
N GLY A 105 -2.66 3.62 0.64
CA GLY A 105 -4.00 3.02 0.71
C GLY A 105 -3.98 1.62 1.29
N PHE A 106 -3.07 0.77 0.80
CA PHE A 106 -2.92 -0.58 1.31
C PHE A 106 -2.31 -0.61 2.71
N THR A 107 -1.49 0.36 3.10
CA THR A 107 -0.99 0.52 4.48
C THR A 107 -2.13 0.83 5.46
N LEU A 108 -3.00 1.80 5.14
CA LEU A 108 -4.21 2.08 5.94
C LEU A 108 -5.07 0.84 6.09
N LEU A 109 -5.33 0.14 4.98
CA LEU A 109 -6.12 -1.07 4.97
C LEU A 109 -5.47 -2.17 5.81
N ARG A 110 -4.15 -2.40 5.68
CA ARG A 110 -3.42 -3.45 6.40
C ARG A 110 -3.41 -3.20 7.89
N LEU A 111 -3.25 -1.95 8.33
CA LEU A 111 -3.09 -1.60 9.74
C LEU A 111 -4.42 -1.35 10.46
N THR A 112 -5.42 -0.81 9.76
CA THR A 112 -6.71 -0.40 10.38
C THR A 112 -7.91 -1.23 9.90
N GLY A 113 -7.77 -1.96 8.79
CA GLY A 113 -8.88 -2.64 8.12
C GLY A 113 -9.91 -1.69 7.53
N GLN A 114 -9.59 -0.40 7.37
CA GLN A 114 -10.53 0.62 6.92
C GLN A 114 -9.85 1.57 5.94
N ILE A 115 -10.67 2.13 5.05
CA ILE A 115 -10.29 3.22 4.15
C ILE A 115 -11.54 4.07 3.90
N GLY A 116 -11.40 5.38 4.00
CA GLY A 116 -12.48 6.32 3.66
C GLY A 116 -12.78 6.29 2.16
N GLU A 117 -14.04 6.53 1.77
CA GLU A 117 -14.42 6.54 0.35
C GLU A 117 -13.64 7.56 -0.51
N PRO A 118 -13.30 8.78 -0.03
CA PRO A 118 -12.46 9.70 -0.80
C PRO A 118 -11.07 9.12 -1.11
N ASP A 119 -10.44 8.51 -0.10
CA ASP A 119 -9.10 7.93 -0.23
C ASP A 119 -9.12 6.66 -1.08
N ARG A 120 -10.15 5.83 -0.93
CA ARG A 120 -10.38 4.67 -1.79
C ARG A 120 -10.53 5.08 -3.25
N ALA A 121 -11.22 6.18 -3.54
CA ALA A 121 -11.33 6.69 -4.91
C ALA A 121 -9.98 7.17 -5.47
N LEU A 122 -9.10 7.74 -4.63
CA LEU A 122 -7.75 8.13 -5.02
C LEU A 122 -6.88 6.90 -5.35
N VAL A 123 -6.93 5.86 -4.52
CA VAL A 123 -6.20 4.59 -4.78
C VAL A 123 -6.68 3.94 -6.08
N LEU A 124 -7.99 3.85 -6.30
CA LEU A 124 -8.55 3.30 -7.54
C LEU A 124 -8.12 4.10 -8.77
N ARG A 125 -8.01 5.43 -8.65
CA ARG A 125 -7.52 6.29 -9.71
C ARG A 125 -6.02 6.10 -9.96
N ALA A 126 -5.21 5.97 -8.92
CA ALA A 126 -3.79 5.68 -9.05
C ALA A 126 -3.55 4.33 -9.75
N LEU A 127 -4.32 3.30 -9.40
CA LEU A 127 -4.30 2.00 -10.09
C LEU A 127 -4.69 2.11 -11.57
N ASP A 128 -5.68 2.94 -11.91
CA ASP A 128 -6.06 3.24 -13.31
C ASP A 128 -4.98 3.96 -14.11
N ILE A 129 -4.27 4.89 -13.47
CA ILE A 129 -3.15 5.58 -14.12
C ILE A 129 -1.98 4.61 -14.31
N ARG A 130 -1.64 3.80 -13.31
CA ARG A 130 -0.56 2.82 -13.42
C ARG A 130 -0.78 1.81 -14.54
N ASP A 131 -2.02 1.31 -14.69
CA ASP A 131 -2.41 0.47 -15.83
C ASP A 131 -2.18 1.16 -17.18
N ARG A 132 -2.45 2.46 -17.28
CA ARG A 132 -2.24 3.22 -18.52
C ARG A 132 -0.76 3.45 -18.82
N THR A 133 0.06 3.58 -17.77
CA THR A 133 1.50 3.79 -17.90
C THR A 133 2.26 2.49 -18.21
N HIS A 134 1.94 1.38 -17.53
CA HIS A 134 2.70 0.13 -17.61
C HIS A 134 1.99 -0.97 -18.42
N GLY A 135 0.71 -0.80 -18.72
CA GLY A 135 -0.14 -1.86 -19.27
C GLY A 135 -0.96 -2.54 -18.17
N HIS A 136 -1.88 -3.41 -18.59
CA HIS A 136 -2.79 -4.12 -17.68
C HIS A 136 -2.08 -5.26 -16.94
N GLU A 137 -1.23 -4.89 -15.98
CA GLU A 137 -0.47 -5.84 -15.18
C GLU A 137 -1.37 -6.59 -14.19
N PRO A 138 -1.18 -7.91 -14.01
CA PRO A 138 -2.02 -8.74 -13.13
C PRO A 138 -2.17 -8.20 -11.70
N GLN A 139 -1.08 -7.70 -11.12
CA GLN A 139 -1.03 -7.14 -9.76
C GLN A 139 -1.97 -5.94 -9.64
N THR A 140 -1.92 -5.02 -10.61
CA THR A 140 -2.78 -3.83 -10.63
C THR A 140 -4.25 -4.20 -10.83
N GLN A 141 -4.55 -5.19 -11.68
CA GLN A 141 -5.92 -5.71 -11.81
C GLN A 141 -6.42 -6.33 -10.51
N GLN A 142 -5.58 -7.15 -9.86
CA GLN A 142 -5.92 -7.85 -8.62
C GLN A 142 -6.20 -6.86 -7.49
N MET A 143 -5.31 -5.90 -7.25
CA MET A 143 -5.50 -4.82 -6.28
C MET A 143 -6.78 -4.03 -6.54
N ARG A 144 -7.07 -3.68 -7.80
CA ARG A 144 -8.30 -2.97 -8.16
C ARG A 144 -9.53 -3.82 -7.85
N ALA A 145 -9.54 -5.08 -8.25
CA ALA A 145 -10.66 -5.99 -8.03
C ALA A 145 -10.96 -6.17 -6.54
N ASP A 146 -9.92 -6.40 -5.73
CA ASP A 146 -10.06 -6.58 -4.29
C ASP A 146 -10.53 -5.30 -3.60
N LEU A 147 -9.93 -4.15 -3.94
CA LEU A 147 -10.35 -2.86 -3.37
C LEU A 147 -11.78 -2.48 -3.78
N LEU A 148 -12.18 -2.85 -5.00
CA LEU A 148 -13.57 -2.69 -5.45
C LEU A 148 -14.51 -3.56 -4.62
N ALA A 149 -14.15 -4.80 -4.33
CA ALA A 149 -14.96 -5.73 -3.53
C ALA A 149 -14.94 -5.41 -2.02
N PHE A 150 -13.91 -4.72 -1.53
CA PHE A 150 -13.76 -4.38 -0.12
C PHE A 150 -14.84 -3.38 0.34
N GLY A 151 -15.48 -3.67 1.48
CA GLY A 151 -16.44 -2.74 2.10
C GLY A 151 -17.80 -2.61 1.41
N ARG A 152 -18.11 -3.39 0.36
CA ARG A 152 -19.45 -3.43 -0.26
C ARG A 152 -20.52 -4.16 0.58
N THR A 153 -20.16 -4.60 1.78
CA THR A 153 -21.07 -5.30 2.70
C THR A 153 -21.49 -4.36 3.83
N ARG A 154 -22.48 -3.50 3.56
CA ARG A 154 -23.42 -2.99 4.57
C ARG A 154 -24.81 -2.90 3.98
#